data_AF-A0A0A8Y662-F1
#
_entry.id   AF-A0A0A8Y662-F1
#
_cell.length_a   1.000
_cell.length_b   1.000
_cell.length_c   1.000
_cell.angle_alpha   90.00
_cell.angle_beta   90.00
_cell.angle_gamma   90.00
#
_symmetry.space_group_name_H-M   'P 1'
#
loop_
_entity.id
_entity.type
_entity.pdbx_description
1 polymer ?
#
loop_
_entity_poly.entity_id
_entity_poly.type
_entity_poly.pdbx_seq_one_letter_code
_entity_poly.pdbx_strand_id
1 'polypeptide(L)'
;MPQGGEVHPCVGFWMGYFRCMLRNRVSLYFVLGDGDGDGGEGGLSLVAELISCLEAVLEEKSAALAFPGLRQVFMLNNTCAIMRRAVGSDLEPFLPPEWIRAREERMERYIERYMDASWAPVVSRLDRGGRTKPSAISRRWDPLGEFYSALENACSAQRGWKVPDPVLRGLLQETVVESVVPAYRQYLEDHPEVQVAVGRTAEELEQQLSDLFEG
;
A
#
# COMPACT_ATOMS: atom_id res chain seq x y z
N MET A 1 4.84 -12.59 -12.56
CA MET A 1 4.55 -11.68 -11.42
C MET A 1 3.12 -11.21 -11.55
N PRO A 2 2.37 -11.07 -10.45
CA PRO A 2 1.07 -10.45 -10.50
C PRO A 2 1.22 -9.00 -10.96
N GLN A 3 0.58 -8.63 -12.07
CA GLN A 3 0.76 -7.32 -12.70
C GLN A 3 -0.08 -6.22 -12.03
N GLY A 4 -1.19 -6.61 -11.38
CA GLY A 4 -2.10 -5.68 -10.71
C GLY A 4 -1.83 -5.49 -9.21
N GLY A 5 -0.67 -5.92 -8.68
CA GLY A 5 -0.38 -5.75 -7.25
C GLY A 5 -1.12 -6.73 -6.32
N GLU A 6 -1.87 -7.69 -6.86
CA GLU A 6 -2.54 -8.75 -6.09
C GLU A 6 -1.54 -9.62 -5.30
N VAL A 7 -2.07 -10.40 -4.35
CA VAL A 7 -1.28 -11.29 -3.48
C VAL A 7 -0.48 -12.28 -4.33
N HIS A 8 0.83 -12.34 -4.12
CA HIS A 8 1.70 -13.22 -4.86
C HIS A 8 1.42 -14.70 -4.47
N PRO A 9 1.27 -15.63 -5.43
CA PRO A 9 0.94 -17.04 -5.14
C PRO A 9 1.89 -17.73 -4.15
N CYS A 10 3.16 -17.32 -4.13
CA CYS A 10 4.15 -17.83 -3.18
C CYS A 10 3.77 -17.60 -1.71
N VAL A 11 2.97 -16.57 -1.38
CA VAL A 11 2.50 -16.36 0.00
C VAL A 11 1.68 -17.54 0.46
N GLY A 12 0.70 -17.98 -0.33
CA GLY A 12 -0.13 -19.14 0.00
C GLY A 12 0.70 -20.42 0.13
N PHE A 13 1.62 -20.64 -0.81
CA PHE A 13 2.50 -21.80 -0.82
C PHE A 13 3.39 -21.86 0.43
N TRP A 14 4.14 -20.79 0.71
CA TRP A 14 5.11 -20.77 1.81
C TRP A 14 4.44 -20.76 3.17
N MET A 15 3.36 -20.00 3.35
CA MET A 15 2.61 -20.03 4.62
C MET A 15 2.01 -21.41 4.89
N GLY A 16 1.52 -22.10 3.85
CA GLY A 16 1.08 -23.50 3.96
C GLY A 16 2.22 -24.45 4.33
N TYR A 17 3.38 -24.27 3.69
CA TYR A 17 4.58 -25.05 3.96
C TYR A 17 5.09 -24.85 5.40
N PHE A 18 5.18 -23.60 5.88
CA PHE A 18 5.60 -23.29 7.26
C PHE A 18 4.69 -23.97 8.28
N ARG A 19 3.38 -23.94 8.05
CA ARG A 19 2.41 -24.65 8.90
C ARG A 19 2.62 -26.16 8.89
N CYS A 20 2.89 -26.75 7.72
CA CYS A 20 3.20 -28.18 7.60
C CYS A 20 4.52 -28.55 8.30
N MET A 21 5.55 -27.71 8.22
CA MET A 21 6.82 -27.91 8.92
C MET A 21 6.61 -27.98 10.44
N LEU A 22 5.80 -27.09 11.02
CA LEU A 22 5.53 -27.10 12.46
C LEU A 22 4.82 -28.37 12.97
N ARG A 23 4.10 -29.09 12.10
CA ARG A 23 3.52 -30.40 12.44
C ARG A 23 4.59 -31.48 12.65
N ASN A 24 5.78 -31.32 12.05
CA ASN A 24 6.93 -32.22 12.20
C ASN A 24 8.06 -31.58 13.04
N ARG A 25 7.73 -30.61 13.89
CA ARG A 25 8.71 -29.79 14.63
C ARG A 25 9.75 -30.59 15.42
N VAL A 26 9.37 -31.74 15.99
CA VAL A 26 10.29 -32.61 16.76
C VAL A 26 11.46 -33.09 15.89
N SER A 27 11.18 -33.47 14.64
CA SER A 27 12.21 -33.88 13.69
C SER A 27 13.03 -32.69 13.19
N LEU A 28 12.42 -31.50 13.06
CA LEU A 28 13.14 -30.29 12.67
C LEU A 28 14.12 -29.83 13.75
N TYR A 29 13.72 -29.81 15.02
CA TYR A 29 14.65 -29.53 16.12
C TYR A 29 15.74 -30.58 16.25
N PHE A 30 15.47 -31.83 15.93
CA PHE A 30 16.50 -32.87 15.93
C PHE A 30 17.51 -32.70 14.77
N VAL A 31 17.06 -32.22 13.60
CA VAL A 31 17.93 -31.97 12.43
C VAL A 31 18.69 -30.64 12.56
N LEU A 32 18.08 -29.62 13.16
CA LEU A 32 18.67 -28.29 13.37
C LEU A 32 19.42 -28.19 14.70
N GLY A 33 19.18 -29.13 15.62
CA GLY A 33 19.76 -29.20 16.95
C GLY A 33 21.07 -29.97 16.99
N ASP A 34 22.14 -29.29 16.58
CA ASP A 34 23.47 -29.45 17.20
C ASP A 34 24.04 -28.05 17.49
N GLY A 35 23.23 -27.22 18.14
CA GLY A 35 23.56 -25.87 18.58
C GLY A 35 22.92 -25.62 19.95
N ASP A 36 23.78 -25.39 20.93
CA ASP A 36 23.56 -25.36 22.38
C ASP A 36 22.42 -24.40 22.85
N GLY A 37 21.55 -24.92 23.73
CA GLY A 37 20.87 -24.18 24.82
C GLY A 37 19.86 -23.06 24.50
N ASP A 38 18.60 -23.41 24.20
CA ASP A 38 17.36 -22.94 24.88
C ASP A 38 16.14 -23.47 24.13
N GLY A 39 15.47 -24.48 24.69
CA GLY A 39 14.42 -25.25 24.01
C GLY A 39 13.09 -24.52 23.78
N GLY A 40 13.02 -23.22 24.09
CA GLY A 40 11.83 -22.38 23.93
C GLY A 40 11.97 -21.28 22.87
N GLU A 41 13.10 -20.56 22.84
CA GLU A 41 13.28 -19.40 21.96
C GLU A 41 13.61 -19.73 20.50
N GLY A 42 14.36 -20.80 20.24
CA GLY A 42 14.82 -21.13 18.87
C GLY A 42 13.68 -21.44 17.88
N GLY A 43 12.54 -21.91 18.40
CA GLY A 43 11.32 -22.15 17.61
C GLY A 43 10.56 -20.91 17.20
N LEU A 44 10.46 -19.98 18.14
CA LEU A 44 9.81 -18.67 17.95
C LEU A 44 10.59 -17.86 16.91
N SER A 45 11.93 -17.92 16.95
CA SER A 45 12.78 -17.20 16.00
C SER A 45 12.68 -17.79 14.58
N LEU A 46 12.69 -19.12 14.42
CA LEU A 46 12.73 -19.73 13.09
C LEU A 46 11.49 -19.41 12.23
N VAL A 47 10.28 -19.47 12.79
CA VAL A 47 9.05 -19.17 12.02
C VAL A 47 9.02 -17.69 11.61
N ALA A 48 9.35 -16.79 12.55
CA ALA A 48 9.42 -15.36 12.28
C ALA A 48 10.50 -15.01 11.24
N GLU A 49 11.65 -15.68 11.27
CA GLU A 49 12.73 -15.54 10.29
C GLU A 49 12.32 -16.03 8.91
N LEU A 50 11.66 -17.18 8.81
CA LEU A 50 11.15 -17.71 7.54
C LEU A 50 10.12 -16.79 6.90
N ILE A 51 9.22 -16.21 7.71
CA ILE A 51 8.27 -15.22 7.22
C ILE A 51 9.00 -13.93 6.80
N SER A 52 10.01 -13.51 7.54
CA SER A 52 10.82 -12.34 7.17
C SER A 52 11.60 -12.56 5.87
N CYS A 53 12.08 -13.79 5.61
CA CYS A 53 12.69 -14.17 4.33
C CYS A 53 11.66 -14.12 3.19
N LEU A 54 10.43 -14.59 3.42
CA LEU A 54 9.34 -14.47 2.45
C LEU A 54 9.03 -12.99 2.13
N GLU A 55 8.97 -12.13 3.14
CA GLU A 55 8.79 -10.68 2.96
C GLU A 55 9.94 -10.06 2.14
N ALA A 56 11.19 -10.46 2.39
CA ALA A 56 12.34 -9.99 1.61
C ALA A 56 12.27 -10.41 0.13
N VAL A 57 11.86 -11.65 -0.14
CA VAL A 57 11.62 -12.14 -1.51
C VAL A 57 10.50 -11.35 -2.19
N LEU A 58 9.45 -10.97 -1.46
CA LEU A 58 8.39 -10.14 -1.99
C LEU A 58 8.88 -8.72 -2.31
N GLU A 59 9.69 -8.12 -1.44
CA GLU A 59 10.30 -6.82 -1.68
C GLU A 59 11.16 -6.83 -2.95
N GLU A 60 12.01 -7.85 -3.13
CA GLU A 60 12.82 -8.01 -4.34
C GLU A 60 11.94 -8.12 -5.60
N LYS A 61 10.85 -8.89 -5.52
CA LYS A 61 9.90 -9.02 -6.64
C LYS A 61 9.14 -7.73 -6.93
N SER A 62 8.84 -6.94 -5.89
CA SER A 62 8.16 -5.66 -6.05
C SER A 62 8.99 -4.70 -6.89
N ALA A 63 10.34 -4.79 -6.86
CA ALA A 63 11.22 -3.92 -7.63
C ALA A 63 11.01 -4.01 -9.15
N ALA A 64 10.41 -5.10 -9.66
CA ALA A 64 10.07 -5.26 -11.07
C ALA A 64 8.77 -4.53 -11.48
N LEU A 65 7.96 -4.05 -10.53
CA LEU A 65 6.72 -3.33 -10.84
C LEU A 65 7.03 -1.92 -11.35
N ALA A 66 6.30 -1.50 -12.38
CA ALA A 66 6.57 -0.26 -13.11
C ALA A 66 6.32 1.02 -12.29
N PHE A 67 5.32 0.99 -11.40
CA PHE A 67 4.90 2.18 -10.65
C PHE A 67 5.32 2.09 -9.19
N PRO A 68 5.97 3.12 -8.61
CA PRO A 68 6.33 3.13 -7.19
C PRO A 68 5.12 2.96 -6.26
N GLY A 69 3.98 3.58 -6.56
CA GLY A 69 2.73 3.39 -5.81
C GLY A 69 2.22 1.95 -5.86
N LEU A 70 2.29 1.30 -7.02
CA LEU A 70 1.91 -0.11 -7.20
C LEU A 70 2.79 -1.05 -6.36
N ARG A 71 4.08 -0.72 -6.20
CA ARG A 71 4.98 -1.48 -5.31
C ARG A 71 4.48 -1.46 -3.88
N GLN A 72 4.07 -0.29 -3.38
CA GLN A 72 3.57 -0.16 -2.03
C GLN A 72 2.25 -0.92 -1.84
N VAL A 73 1.32 -0.81 -2.80
CA VAL A 73 0.05 -1.58 -2.78
C VAL A 73 0.31 -3.08 -2.80
N PHE A 74 1.27 -3.54 -3.62
CA PHE A 74 1.70 -4.94 -3.63
C PHE A 74 2.23 -5.38 -2.26
N MET A 75 3.13 -4.60 -1.64
CA MET A 75 3.68 -4.94 -0.32
C MET A 75 2.60 -4.94 0.77
N LEU A 76 1.66 -4.00 0.71
CA LEU A 76 0.51 -3.91 1.61
C LEU A 76 -0.38 -5.16 1.51
N ASN A 77 -0.77 -5.53 0.28
CA ASN A 77 -1.58 -6.71 0.02
C ASN A 77 -0.93 -8.00 0.55
N ASN A 78 0.36 -8.18 0.26
CA ASN A 78 1.07 -9.39 0.67
C ASN A 78 1.31 -9.45 2.18
N THR A 79 1.66 -8.33 2.83
CA THR A 79 1.82 -8.26 4.29
C THR A 79 0.51 -8.61 5.00
N CYS A 80 -0.61 -8.01 4.58
CA CYS A 80 -1.92 -8.32 5.14
C CYS A 80 -2.34 -9.78 4.91
N ALA A 81 -2.00 -10.34 3.75
CA ALA A 81 -2.25 -11.73 3.42
C ALA A 81 -1.41 -12.70 4.26
N ILE A 82 -0.17 -12.34 4.61
CA ILE A 82 0.70 -13.08 5.53
C ILE A 82 0.12 -13.02 6.94
N MET A 83 -0.21 -11.83 7.45
CA MET A 83 -0.79 -11.65 8.78
C MET A 83 -2.06 -12.48 8.98
N ARG A 84 -3.00 -12.43 8.03
CA ARG A 84 -4.24 -13.23 8.09
C ARG A 84 -4.03 -14.75 8.05
N ARG A 85 -2.89 -15.21 7.54
CA ARG A 85 -2.54 -16.64 7.51
C ARG A 85 -1.72 -17.06 8.72
N ALA A 86 -1.11 -16.11 9.42
CA ALA A 86 -0.26 -16.35 10.58
C ALA A 86 -1.07 -16.26 11.87
N VAL A 87 -1.81 -15.16 12.06
CA VAL A 87 -2.66 -14.88 13.22
C VAL A 87 -3.89 -15.80 13.19
N GLY A 88 -4.24 -16.38 14.33
CA GLY A 88 -5.32 -17.37 14.49
C GLY A 88 -4.97 -18.76 13.94
N SER A 89 -3.71 -19.03 13.61
CA SER A 89 -3.24 -20.30 13.06
C SER A 89 -2.25 -21.01 13.97
N ASP A 90 -1.89 -22.25 13.63
CA ASP A 90 -0.84 -23.02 14.32
C ASP A 90 0.54 -22.31 14.33
N LEU A 91 0.73 -21.26 13.50
CA LEU A 91 1.95 -20.45 13.47
C LEU A 91 1.99 -19.40 14.59
N GLU A 92 0.84 -18.90 15.06
CA GLU A 92 0.76 -17.76 15.97
C GLU A 92 1.53 -17.95 17.29
N PRO A 93 1.51 -19.12 17.94
CA PRO A 93 2.30 -19.35 19.16
C PRO A 93 3.82 -19.28 18.94
N PHE A 94 4.26 -19.31 17.67
CA PHE A 94 5.66 -19.24 17.27
C PHE A 94 6.07 -17.85 16.77
N LEU A 95 5.23 -16.83 16.98
CA LEU A 95 5.54 -15.46 16.63
C LEU A 95 5.93 -14.67 17.88
N PRO A 96 6.95 -13.80 17.80
CA PRO A 96 7.27 -12.88 18.88
C PRO A 96 6.07 -11.98 19.25
N PRO A 97 5.92 -11.55 20.52
CA PRO A 97 4.80 -10.70 20.95
C PRO A 97 4.63 -9.41 20.12
N GLU A 98 5.74 -8.78 19.72
CA GLU A 98 5.72 -7.53 18.93
C GLU A 98 5.54 -7.76 17.41
N TRP A 99 5.39 -9.02 16.97
CA TRP A 99 5.39 -9.35 15.55
C TRP A 99 4.23 -8.71 14.79
N ILE A 100 3.03 -8.72 15.39
CA ILE A 100 1.82 -8.13 14.80
C ILE A 100 2.00 -6.61 14.66
N ARG A 101 2.36 -5.93 15.76
CA ARG A 101 2.54 -4.47 15.78
C ARG A 101 3.57 -4.01 14.76
N ALA A 102 4.71 -4.72 14.65
CA ALA A 102 5.74 -4.39 13.68
C ALA A 102 5.27 -4.51 12.21
N ARG A 103 4.29 -5.37 11.92
CA ARG A 103 3.69 -5.47 10.58
C ARG A 103 2.62 -4.42 10.35
N GLU A 104 1.84 -4.05 11.37
CA GLU A 104 0.90 -2.92 11.29
C GLU A 104 1.65 -1.62 10.98
N GLU A 105 2.73 -1.32 11.70
CA GLU A 105 3.61 -0.17 11.44
C GLU A 105 4.26 -0.19 10.05
N ARG A 106 4.49 -1.38 9.46
CA ARG A 106 4.95 -1.50 8.06
C ARG A 106 3.83 -1.18 7.08
N MET A 107 2.62 -1.68 7.36
CA MET A 107 1.45 -1.45 6.51
C MET A 107 1.08 0.04 6.46
N GLU A 108 1.12 0.73 7.58
CA GLU A 108 0.94 2.20 7.65
C GLU A 108 1.97 2.92 6.76
N ARG A 109 3.25 2.57 6.88
CA ARG A 109 4.30 3.15 6.01
C ARG A 109 4.11 2.85 4.52
N TYR A 110 3.54 1.70 4.16
CA TYR A 110 3.21 1.40 2.77
C TYR A 110 2.08 2.31 2.27
N ILE A 111 1.07 2.60 3.10
CA ILE A 111 -0.01 3.53 2.77
C ILE A 111 0.55 4.95 2.58
N GLU A 112 1.38 5.44 3.51
CA GLU A 112 2.03 6.75 3.41
C GLU A 112 2.84 6.87 2.10
N ARG A 113 3.72 5.90 1.82
CA ARG A 113 4.53 5.90 0.60
C ARG A 113 3.70 5.78 -0.67
N TYR A 114 2.56 5.09 -0.61
CA TYR A 114 1.60 5.04 -1.72
C TYR A 114 1.01 6.43 -1.99
N MET A 115 0.60 7.13 -0.94
CA MET A 115 0.09 8.51 -1.02
C MET A 115 1.14 9.46 -1.57
N ASP A 116 2.37 9.41 -1.06
CA ASP A 116 3.49 10.24 -1.54
C ASP A 116 3.82 10.00 -3.01
N ALA A 117 3.82 8.73 -3.44
CA ALA A 117 4.18 8.38 -4.80
C ALA A 117 3.05 8.66 -5.82
N SER A 118 1.79 8.54 -5.42
CA SER A 118 0.66 8.49 -6.34
C SER A 118 -0.21 9.75 -6.29
N TRP A 119 -0.36 10.37 -5.13
CA TRP A 119 -1.37 11.42 -4.88
C TRP A 119 -0.77 12.76 -4.48
N ALA A 120 0.35 12.80 -3.75
CA ALA A 120 1.05 14.04 -3.46
C ALA A 120 1.41 14.85 -4.74
N PRO A 121 1.85 14.24 -5.86
CA PRO A 121 2.09 14.97 -7.11
C PRO A 121 0.82 15.55 -7.76
N VAL A 122 -0.35 14.95 -7.49
CA VAL A 122 -1.66 15.42 -7.97
C VAL A 122 -2.11 16.63 -7.14
N VAL A 123 -2.09 16.49 -5.82
CA VAL A 123 -2.47 17.55 -4.88
C VAL A 123 -1.57 18.79 -5.03
N SER A 124 -0.26 18.59 -5.22
CA SER A 124 0.70 19.69 -5.40
C SER A 124 0.43 20.59 -6.62
N ARG A 125 -0.43 20.18 -7.57
CA ARG A 125 -0.85 21.03 -8.70
C ARG A 125 -1.80 22.14 -8.28
N LEU A 126 -2.49 21.94 -7.17
CA LEU A 126 -3.39 22.91 -6.55
C LEU A 126 -2.64 23.84 -5.58
N ASP A 127 -1.50 23.39 -5.04
CA ASP A 127 -0.68 24.19 -4.12
C ASP A 127 0.06 25.33 -4.83
N ARG A 128 -0.39 26.57 -4.57
CA ARG A 128 0.24 27.79 -5.08
C ARG A 128 1.41 28.30 -4.22
N GLY A 129 1.65 27.67 -3.06
CA GLY A 129 2.44 28.17 -1.93
C GLY A 129 3.97 28.28 -2.08
N GLY A 130 4.51 28.48 -3.28
CA GLY A 130 5.97 28.61 -3.46
C GLY A 130 6.46 29.38 -4.68
N ARG A 131 5.58 29.76 -5.61
CA ARG A 131 6.01 30.48 -6.82
C ARG A 131 5.63 31.94 -6.73
N THR A 132 6.65 32.74 -6.40
CA THR A 132 6.68 34.19 -6.52
C THR A 132 5.94 34.65 -7.78
N LYS A 133 5.10 35.66 -7.58
CA LYS A 133 4.31 36.41 -8.58
C LYS A 133 4.74 36.15 -10.03
N PRO A 134 3.81 35.79 -10.94
CA PRO A 134 4.17 35.59 -12.34
C PRO A 134 4.72 36.90 -12.89
N SER A 135 6.02 36.92 -13.19
CA SER A 135 6.55 37.89 -14.15
C SER A 135 5.78 37.71 -15.46
N ALA A 136 5.56 38.81 -16.18
CA ALA A 136 4.64 38.94 -17.32
C ALA A 136 4.92 38.04 -18.55
N ILE A 137 5.74 36.99 -18.40
CA ILE A 137 6.18 36.07 -19.45
C ILE A 137 5.82 34.60 -19.12
N SER A 138 5.26 34.30 -17.93
CA SER A 138 4.81 32.93 -17.64
C SER A 138 3.59 32.60 -18.48
N ARG A 139 3.76 31.69 -19.44
CA ARG A 139 2.71 31.00 -20.21
C ARG A 139 1.50 30.73 -19.33
N ARG A 140 0.30 30.90 -19.90
CA ARG A 140 -1.00 30.43 -19.39
C ARG A 140 -0.83 29.22 -18.46
N TRP A 141 -0.71 29.48 -17.16
CA TRP A 141 -0.68 28.44 -16.16
C TRP A 141 -2.14 28.15 -15.84
N ASP A 142 -2.58 26.92 -16.08
CA ASP A 142 -3.90 26.42 -15.71
C ASP A 142 -3.73 25.32 -14.64
N PRO A 143 -3.70 25.68 -13.34
CA PRO A 143 -3.42 24.73 -12.27
C PRO A 143 -4.49 23.64 -12.20
N LEU A 144 -5.73 24.04 -12.48
CA LEU A 144 -6.89 23.16 -12.52
C LEU A 144 -6.78 22.16 -13.67
N GLY A 145 -6.40 22.62 -14.86
CA GLY A 145 -6.14 21.75 -16.01
C GLY A 145 -5.03 20.73 -15.75
N GLU A 146 -3.93 21.16 -15.12
CA GLU A 146 -2.84 20.26 -14.72
C GLU A 146 -3.28 19.26 -13.65
N PHE A 147 -4.08 19.69 -12.67
CA PHE A 147 -4.66 18.83 -11.65
C PHE A 147 -5.52 17.73 -12.28
N TYR A 148 -6.47 18.09 -13.16
CA TYR A 148 -7.33 17.11 -13.82
C TYR A 148 -6.54 16.13 -14.69
N SER A 149 -5.52 16.60 -15.41
CA SER A 149 -4.67 15.70 -16.18
C SER A 149 -3.88 14.75 -15.27
N ALA A 150 -3.34 15.23 -14.16
CA ALA A 150 -2.63 14.39 -13.19
C ALA A 150 -3.57 13.38 -12.51
N LEU A 151 -4.78 13.81 -12.15
CA LEU A 151 -5.84 12.99 -11.59
C LEU A 151 -6.24 11.86 -12.55
N GLU A 152 -6.55 12.19 -13.81
CA GLU A 152 -6.91 11.21 -14.84
C GLU A 152 -5.79 10.19 -15.06
N ASN A 153 -4.53 10.63 -15.10
CA ASN A 153 -3.38 9.75 -15.23
C ASN A 153 -3.24 8.81 -14.02
N ALA A 154 -3.41 9.32 -12.80
CA ALA A 154 -3.38 8.53 -11.56
C ALA A 154 -4.50 7.47 -11.54
N CYS A 155 -5.75 7.89 -11.81
CA CYS A 155 -6.90 7.01 -11.90
C CYS A 155 -6.74 5.96 -13.01
N SER A 156 -6.21 6.34 -14.17
CA SER A 156 -5.96 5.43 -15.28
C SER A 156 -4.88 4.39 -14.94
N ALA A 157 -3.77 4.82 -14.33
CA ALA A 157 -2.71 3.90 -13.90
C ALA A 157 -3.22 2.89 -12.88
N GLN A 158 -4.09 3.32 -11.96
CA GLN A 158 -4.63 2.51 -10.87
C GLN A 158 -5.82 1.63 -11.26
N ARG A 159 -6.40 1.84 -12.45
CA ARG A 159 -7.59 1.11 -12.93
C ARG A 159 -7.38 -0.41 -13.03
N GLY A 160 -6.12 -0.86 -13.18
CA GLY A 160 -5.75 -2.27 -13.20
C GLY A 160 -5.14 -2.79 -11.88
N TRP A 161 -5.10 -1.97 -10.83
CA TRP A 161 -4.55 -2.36 -9.54
C TRP A 161 -5.64 -3.06 -8.72
N LYS A 162 -5.25 -4.11 -8.03
CA LYS A 162 -6.14 -4.99 -7.28
C LYS A 162 -5.78 -4.94 -5.81
N VAL A 163 -6.77 -4.66 -4.98
CA VAL A 163 -6.68 -4.75 -3.52
C VAL A 163 -7.71 -5.79 -3.09
N PRO A 164 -7.34 -7.08 -2.92
CA PRO A 164 -8.31 -8.13 -2.66
C PRO A 164 -9.06 -7.98 -1.33
N ASP A 165 -8.43 -7.32 -0.36
CA ASP A 165 -9.01 -7.10 0.94
C ASP A 165 -9.97 -5.91 0.95
N PRO A 166 -11.25 -6.08 1.34
CA PRO A 166 -12.21 -4.98 1.34
C PRO A 166 -11.89 -3.92 2.39
N VAL A 167 -11.29 -4.29 3.54
CA VAL A 167 -10.96 -3.34 4.60
C VAL A 167 -9.80 -2.45 4.16
N LEU A 168 -8.73 -3.04 3.62
CA LEU A 168 -7.63 -2.26 3.06
C LEU A 168 -8.05 -1.42 1.86
N ARG A 169 -8.97 -1.94 1.04
CA ARG A 169 -9.50 -1.18 -0.10
C ARG A 169 -10.22 0.07 0.37
N GLY A 170 -11.15 -0.08 1.33
CA GLY A 170 -11.85 1.06 1.93
C GLY A 170 -10.88 2.06 2.56
N LEU A 171 -9.90 1.58 3.32
CA LEU A 171 -8.87 2.44 3.93
C LEU A 171 -8.08 3.24 2.89
N LEU A 172 -7.66 2.62 1.78
CA LEU A 172 -6.95 3.32 0.72
C LEU A 172 -7.85 4.34 0.00
N GLN A 173 -9.10 3.99 -0.28
CA GLN A 173 -10.08 4.90 -0.89
C GLN A 173 -10.32 6.11 0.02
N GLU A 174 -10.57 5.88 1.31
CA GLU A 174 -10.78 6.91 2.32
C GLU A 174 -9.55 7.84 2.42
N THR A 175 -8.34 7.28 2.57
CA THR A 175 -7.10 8.06 2.65
C THR A 175 -6.90 8.95 1.41
N VAL A 176 -7.27 8.45 0.22
CA VAL A 176 -7.19 9.23 -1.02
C VAL A 176 -8.22 10.36 -1.03
N VAL A 177 -9.47 10.07 -0.68
CA VAL A 177 -10.54 11.07 -0.59
C VAL A 177 -10.18 12.16 0.40
N GLU A 178 -9.74 11.79 1.60
CA GLU A 178 -9.34 12.71 2.67
C GLU A 178 -8.13 13.59 2.30
N SER A 179 -7.31 13.15 1.36
CA SER A 179 -6.17 13.95 0.87
C SER A 179 -6.56 14.87 -0.28
N VAL A 180 -7.25 14.34 -1.29
CA VAL A 180 -7.46 15.03 -2.57
C VAL A 180 -8.65 15.99 -2.50
N VAL A 181 -9.76 15.57 -1.88
CA VAL A 181 -11.00 16.35 -1.89
C VAL A 181 -10.87 17.64 -1.07
N PRO A 182 -10.28 17.66 0.14
CA PRO A 182 -10.08 18.90 0.88
C PRO A 182 -9.17 19.89 0.14
N ALA A 183 -8.09 19.43 -0.49
CA ALA A 183 -7.21 20.28 -1.28
C ALA A 183 -7.94 20.90 -2.49
N TYR A 184 -8.79 20.11 -3.14
CA TYR A 184 -9.64 20.59 -4.24
C TYR A 184 -10.66 21.64 -3.76
N ARG A 185 -11.36 21.39 -2.66
CA ARG A 185 -12.32 22.34 -2.06
C ARG A 185 -11.63 23.65 -1.69
N GLN A 186 -10.49 23.57 -1.01
CA GLN A 186 -9.71 24.75 -0.63
C GLN A 186 -9.28 25.58 -1.86
N TYR A 187 -8.82 24.92 -2.93
CA TYR A 187 -8.47 25.62 -4.16
C TYR A 187 -9.66 26.37 -4.78
N LEU A 188 -10.86 25.78 -4.77
CA LEU A 188 -12.07 26.43 -5.27
C LEU A 188 -12.49 27.63 -4.42
N GLU A 189 -12.30 27.57 -3.11
CA GLU A 189 -12.56 28.69 -2.19
C GLU A 189 -11.58 29.85 -2.41
N ASP A 190 -10.30 29.55 -2.63
CA ASP A 190 -9.25 30.53 -2.89
C ASP A 190 -9.37 31.20 -4.27
N HIS A 191 -10.11 30.58 -5.19
CA HIS A 191 -10.24 31.00 -6.59
C HIS A 191 -11.72 31.07 -7.05
N PRO A 192 -12.55 31.97 -6.50
CA PRO A 192 -13.96 32.10 -6.85
C PRO A 192 -14.19 32.51 -8.33
N GLU A 193 -13.15 33.00 -9.01
CA GLU A 193 -13.17 33.28 -10.45
C GLU A 193 -13.21 32.03 -11.34
N VAL A 194 -12.89 30.85 -10.80
CA VAL A 194 -12.86 29.58 -11.53
C VAL A 194 -14.29 29.05 -11.67
N GLN A 195 -14.83 29.08 -12.88
CA GLN A 195 -16.07 28.39 -13.20
C GLN A 195 -15.80 26.89 -13.32
N VAL A 196 -16.24 26.13 -12.32
CA VAL A 196 -16.20 24.66 -12.36
C VAL A 196 -17.15 24.18 -13.44
N ALA A 197 -16.64 23.37 -14.37
CA ALA A 197 -17.48 22.76 -15.40
C ALA A 197 -18.50 21.79 -14.75
N VAL A 198 -19.65 21.61 -15.39
CA VAL A 198 -20.60 20.55 -15.02
C VAL A 198 -19.90 19.19 -15.10
N GLY A 199 -19.97 18.36 -14.04
CA GLY A 199 -19.22 17.10 -13.98
C GLY A 199 -17.88 17.16 -13.23
N ARG A 200 -17.57 18.28 -12.57
CA ARG A 200 -16.31 18.53 -11.84
C ARG A 200 -16.53 19.03 -10.41
N THR A 201 -17.66 18.72 -9.80
CA THR A 201 -17.90 19.11 -8.40
C THR A 201 -17.04 18.27 -7.44
N ALA A 202 -16.90 18.74 -6.20
CA ALA A 202 -16.15 17.98 -5.18
C ALA A 202 -16.80 16.62 -4.89
N GLU A 203 -18.12 16.52 -5.00
CA GLU A 203 -18.90 15.30 -4.78
C GLU A 203 -18.68 14.28 -5.90
N GLU A 204 -18.59 14.73 -7.15
CA GLU A 204 -18.30 13.85 -8.29
C GLU A 204 -16.87 13.34 -8.25
N LEU A 205 -15.92 14.17 -7.81
CA LEU A 205 -14.55 13.77 -7.55
C LEU A 205 -14.47 12.73 -6.44
N GLU A 206 -15.20 12.93 -5.34
CA GLU A 206 -15.29 11.99 -4.23
C GLU A 206 -15.84 10.62 -4.68
N GLN A 207 -16.90 10.61 -5.50
CA GLN A 207 -17.43 9.38 -6.09
C GLN A 207 -16.40 8.69 -6.98
N GLN A 208 -15.71 9.43 -7.86
CA GLN A 208 -14.68 8.87 -8.74
C GLN A 208 -13.53 8.21 -7.95
N LEU A 209 -13.12 8.83 -6.84
CA LEU A 209 -12.07 8.30 -5.97
C LEU A 209 -12.55 7.11 -5.12
N SER A 210 -13.83 7.08 -4.78
CA SER A 210 -14.45 5.95 -4.08
C SER A 210 -14.51 4.68 -4.93
N ASP A 211 -14.57 4.82 -6.26
CA ASP A 211 -14.61 3.69 -7.20
C ASP A 211 -13.20 3.09 -7.50
N LEU A 212 -12.15 3.60 -6.86
CA LEU A 212 -10.79 3.08 -7.06
C LEU A 212 -10.69 1.61 -6.61
N PHE A 213 -9.95 0.79 -7.36
CA PHE A 213 -9.70 -0.64 -7.07
C PHE A 213 -10.92 -1.58 -7.16
N GLU A 214 -12.04 -1.14 -7.74
CA GLU A 214 -13.23 -1.99 -7.96
C GLU A 214 -13.16 -2.89 -9.23
N GLY A 215 -12.02 -2.90 -9.93
CA GLY A 215 -11.79 -3.65 -11.17
C GLY A 215 -11.21 -5.06 -11.04
#